data_AF-A0A443RS20-F1
#
_entry.id   AF-A0A443RS20-F1
#
_cell.length_a   1.000
_cell.length_b   1.000
_cell.length_c   1.000
_cell.angle_alpha   90.00
_cell.angle_beta   90.00
_cell.angle_gamma   90.00
#
_symmetry.space_group_name_H-M   'P 1'
#
loop_
_entity.id
_entity.type
_entity.pdbx_description
1 polymer ?
#
loop_
_entity_poly.entity_id
_entity_poly.type
_entity_poly.pdbx_seq_one_letter_code
_entity_poly.pdbx_strand_id
1 'polypeptide(L)'
;MDLSVDPCEDFYNYSCRNWATHNPRPNNSYSWGIVNVVEKKLKTQLVGILEGDDKVPLSLQKARNFYKACMNMARDEMKGKLNDLGGYIVDDELLEKDIEAFIDFEKKLASLLRLSNDNDSMDSKSFTINEMHSEYKNVSRQQF
;
A
#
# COMPACT_ATOMS: atom_id res chain seq x y z
N MET A 1 3.09 -4.00 28.62
CA MET A 1 2.45 -3.39 29.80
C MET A 1 3.41 -2.44 30.48
N ASP A 2 2.91 -1.29 30.89
CA ASP A 2 3.56 -0.31 31.75
C ASP A 2 2.76 -0.23 33.07
N LEU A 3 3.29 -0.84 34.13
CA LEU A 3 2.60 -0.95 35.41
C LEU A 3 2.63 0.35 36.23
N SER A 4 3.30 1.40 35.74
CA SER A 4 3.30 2.71 36.37
C SER A 4 2.06 3.56 36.03
N VAL A 5 1.26 3.12 35.05
CA VAL A 5 0.03 3.79 34.61
C VAL A 5 -1.18 3.14 35.28
N ASP A 6 -2.14 3.94 35.76
CA ASP A 6 -3.40 3.41 36.28
C ASP A 6 -4.27 2.88 35.12
N PRO A 7 -4.66 1.58 35.11
CA PRO A 7 -5.50 1.03 34.05
C PRO A 7 -6.92 1.63 33.98
N CYS A 8 -7.43 2.22 35.05
CA CYS A 8 -8.73 2.89 35.07
C CYS A 8 -8.71 4.25 34.34
N GLU A 9 -7.55 4.90 34.28
CA GLU A 9 -7.38 6.22 33.68
C GLU A 9 -6.86 6.13 32.22
N ASP A 10 -5.91 5.22 31.94
CA ASP A 10 -5.37 5.03 30.59
C ASP A 10 -4.98 3.57 30.35
N PHE A 11 -5.99 2.76 30.03
CA PHE A 11 -5.83 1.34 29.77
C PHE A 11 -4.91 1.04 28.59
N TYR A 12 -4.86 1.93 27.58
CA TYR A 12 -4.00 1.74 26.42
C TYR A 12 -2.53 1.85 26.80
N ASN A 13 -2.14 2.88 27.54
CA ASN A 13 -0.75 3.02 27.96
C ASN A 13 -0.38 1.94 29.00
N TYR A 14 -1.28 1.60 29.92
CA TYR A 14 -1.06 0.48 30.84
C TYR A 14 -0.76 -0.83 30.10
N SER A 15 -1.53 -1.17 29.07
CA SER A 15 -1.38 -2.45 28.36
C SER A 15 -0.27 -2.43 27.30
N CYS A 16 -0.25 -1.40 26.46
CA CYS A 16 0.46 -1.37 25.19
C CYS A 16 1.66 -0.43 25.12
N ARG A 17 1.85 0.54 26.03
CA ARG A 17 2.89 1.59 25.92
C ARG A 17 4.29 1.03 25.61
N ASN A 18 4.70 0.01 26.35
CA ASN A 18 6.01 -0.61 26.17
C ASN A 18 6.14 -1.41 24.86
N TRP A 19 5.05 -1.71 24.14
CA TRP A 19 5.12 -2.42 22.86
C TRP A 19 5.85 -1.61 21.79
N ALA A 20 5.57 -0.30 21.68
CA ALA A 20 6.18 0.57 20.69
C ALA A 20 7.70 0.72 20.90
N THR A 21 8.16 0.71 22.15
CA THR A 21 9.59 0.74 22.51
C THR A 21 10.32 -0.54 22.07
N HIS A 22 9.70 -1.71 22.26
CA HIS A 22 10.32 -3.00 21.92
C HIS A 22 10.09 -3.41 20.45
N ASN A 23 9.11 -2.79 19.78
CA ASN A 23 8.72 -3.08 18.40
C ASN A 23 8.69 -1.77 17.61
N PRO A 24 9.85 -1.15 17.33
CA PRO A 24 9.89 0.07 16.53
C PRO A 24 9.32 -0.20 15.13
N ARG A 25 8.58 0.77 14.59
CA ARG A 25 8.00 0.69 13.25
C ARG A 25 9.11 0.62 12.20
N PRO A 26 9.11 -0.39 11.31
CA PRO A 26 10.04 -0.43 10.18
C PRO A 26 9.87 0.78 9.25
N ASN A 27 10.96 1.26 8.65
CA ASN A 27 10.94 2.47 7.79
C ASN A 27 9.96 2.40 6.61
N ASN A 28 9.69 1.20 6.11
CA ASN A 28 8.78 0.96 4.98
C ASN A 28 7.34 0.62 5.40
N SER A 29 6.99 0.83 6.67
CA SER A 29 5.66 0.54 7.20
C SER A 29 4.97 1.83 7.60
N TYR A 30 3.75 2.05 7.12
CA TYR A 30 2.92 3.20 7.52
C TYR A 30 2.36 3.01 8.94
N SER A 31 1.86 1.82 9.23
CA SER A 31 1.37 1.38 10.54
C SER A 31 2.18 0.21 11.06
N TRP A 32 2.26 0.08 12.38
CA TRP A 32 2.93 -1.04 13.03
C TRP A 32 2.21 -1.43 14.30
N GLY A 33 1.63 -2.62 14.26
CA GLY A 33 0.91 -3.25 15.35
C GLY A 33 0.96 -4.76 15.23
N ILE A 34 0.20 -5.45 16.08
CA ILE A 34 0.18 -6.92 16.10
C ILE A 34 -0.26 -7.53 14.75
N VAL A 35 -1.21 -6.90 14.06
CA VAL A 35 -1.69 -7.38 12.75
C VAL A 35 -0.56 -7.36 11.72
N ASN A 36 0.23 -6.29 11.67
CA ASN A 36 1.36 -6.20 10.74
C ASN A 36 2.45 -7.24 11.05
N VAL A 37 2.70 -7.51 12.34
CA VAL A 37 3.66 -8.54 12.76
C VAL A 37 3.20 -9.92 12.31
N VAL A 38 1.92 -10.24 12.51
CA VAL A 38 1.32 -11.52 12.08
C VAL A 38 1.35 -11.63 10.56
N GLU A 39 0.95 -10.59 9.85
CA GLU A 39 0.94 -10.55 8.39
C GLU A 39 2.35 -10.74 7.81
N LYS A 40 3.35 -10.07 8.38
CA LYS A 40 4.75 -10.23 7.98
C LYS A 40 5.20 -11.69 8.15
N LYS A 41 4.91 -12.30 9.31
CA LYS A 41 5.26 -13.70 9.57
C LYS A 41 4.54 -14.65 8.60
N LEU A 42 3.26 -14.42 8.34
CA LEU A 42 2.48 -15.20 7.40
C LEU A 42 3.06 -15.09 5.98
N LYS A 43 3.37 -13.88 5.52
CA LYS A 43 4.00 -13.65 4.21
C LYS A 43 5.32 -14.41 4.08
N THR A 44 6.18 -14.39 5.11
CA THR A 44 7.42 -15.18 5.12
C THR A 44 7.16 -16.67 4.96
N GLN A 45 6.16 -17.22 5.66
CA GLN A 45 5.79 -18.63 5.52
C GLN A 45 5.23 -18.95 4.13
N LEU A 46 4.40 -18.08 3.58
CA LEU A 46 3.84 -18.23 2.23
C LEU A 46 4.95 -18.22 1.17
N VAL A 47 5.92 -17.31 1.28
CA VAL A 47 7.08 -17.29 0.37
C VAL A 47 7.83 -18.63 0.42
N GLY A 48 8.14 -19.15 1.62
CA GLY A 48 8.79 -20.46 1.73
C GLY A 48 7.99 -21.61 1.12
N ILE A 49 6.66 -21.57 1.21
CA ILE A 49 5.79 -22.54 0.54
C ILE A 49 5.87 -22.38 -0.99
N LEU A 50 5.92 -21.14 -1.48
CA LEU A 50 5.89 -20.83 -2.92
C LEU A 50 7.24 -21.07 -3.62
N GLU A 51 8.35 -21.05 -2.88
CA GLU A 51 9.70 -21.30 -3.40
C GLU A 51 10.09 -22.79 -3.43
N GLY A 52 9.28 -23.69 -2.83
CA GLY A 52 9.60 -25.12 -2.74
C GLY A 52 9.49 -25.94 -4.04
N ASP A 53 9.90 -27.22 -3.97
CA ASP A 53 10.01 -28.15 -5.11
C ASP A 53 8.69 -28.54 -5.78
N ASP A 54 8.67 -28.61 -7.11
CA ASP A 54 7.44 -28.76 -7.93
C ASP A 54 6.72 -30.13 -7.84
N LYS A 55 7.13 -31.03 -6.93
CA LYS A 55 6.48 -32.32 -6.62
C LYS A 55 5.27 -32.12 -5.68
N VAL A 56 4.28 -31.36 -6.15
CA VAL A 56 3.08 -30.98 -5.38
C VAL A 56 1.81 -31.07 -6.25
N PRO A 57 0.59 -31.04 -5.66
CA PRO A 57 -0.64 -30.99 -6.44
C PRO A 57 -0.66 -29.83 -7.45
N LEU A 58 -1.32 -30.03 -8.59
CA LEU A 58 -1.35 -29.10 -9.72
C LEU A 58 -1.74 -27.66 -9.33
N SER A 59 -2.67 -27.50 -8.37
CA SER A 59 -3.09 -26.19 -7.87
C SER A 59 -1.93 -25.41 -7.24
N LEU A 60 -1.13 -26.07 -6.39
CA LEU A 60 0.03 -25.45 -5.75
C LEU A 60 1.15 -25.21 -6.76
N GLN A 61 1.37 -26.13 -7.69
CA GLN A 61 2.35 -25.94 -8.76
C GLN A 61 2.05 -24.69 -9.61
N LYS A 62 0.76 -24.45 -9.95
CA LYS A 62 0.34 -23.22 -10.64
C LYS A 62 0.61 -21.96 -9.81
N ALA A 63 0.29 -21.97 -8.52
CA ALA A 63 0.57 -20.84 -7.63
C ALA A 63 2.08 -20.54 -7.53
N ARG A 64 2.92 -21.57 -7.47
CA ARG A 64 4.39 -21.42 -7.48
C ARG A 64 4.92 -20.85 -8.79
N ASN A 65 4.42 -21.35 -9.92
CA ASN A 65 4.81 -20.84 -11.24
C ASN A 65 4.44 -19.37 -11.39
N PHE A 66 3.26 -18.97 -10.92
CA PHE A 66 2.84 -17.58 -10.88
C PHE A 66 3.76 -16.73 -10.01
N TYR A 67 4.10 -17.19 -8.80
CA TYR A 67 5.04 -16.52 -7.92
C TYR A 67 6.44 -16.36 -8.57
N LYS A 68 7.00 -17.42 -9.13
CA LYS A 68 8.31 -17.41 -9.82
C LYS A 68 8.31 -16.46 -11.04
N ALA A 69 7.22 -16.42 -11.80
CA ALA A 69 7.05 -15.47 -12.88
C ALA A 69 7.05 -14.03 -12.35
N CYS A 70 6.31 -13.77 -11.27
CA CYS A 70 6.27 -12.45 -10.63
C CYS A 70 7.67 -11.97 -10.18
N MET A 71 8.43 -12.83 -9.50
CA MET A 71 9.72 -12.45 -8.92
C MET A 71 10.85 -12.26 -9.94
N ASN A 72 10.80 -12.95 -11.09
CA ASN A 72 11.87 -12.94 -12.08
C ASN A 72 11.61 -12.00 -13.26
N MET A 73 10.47 -11.32 -13.32
CA MET A 73 10.09 -10.47 -14.45
C MET A 73 10.26 -8.99 -14.12
N ALA A 74 10.78 -8.26 -15.10
CA ALA A 74 10.61 -6.81 -15.10
C ALA A 74 9.11 -6.48 -15.14
N ARG A 75 8.73 -5.37 -14.49
CA ARG A 75 7.33 -4.93 -14.39
C ARG A 75 6.61 -4.91 -15.75
N ASP A 76 7.30 -4.48 -16.80
CA ASP A 76 6.72 -4.36 -18.14
C ASP A 76 6.50 -5.72 -18.81
N GLU A 77 7.39 -6.68 -18.54
CA GLU A 77 7.22 -8.07 -19.00
C GLU A 77 6.05 -8.76 -18.28
N MET A 78 5.89 -8.48 -16.98
CA MET A 78 4.77 -9.00 -16.19
C MET A 78 3.42 -8.46 -16.68
N LYS A 79 3.35 -7.16 -17.03
CA LYS A 79 2.17 -6.56 -17.65
C LYS A 79 1.80 -7.26 -18.95
N GLY A 80 2.77 -7.53 -19.82
CA GLY A 80 2.56 -8.29 -21.06
C GLY A 80 1.97 -9.68 -20.79
N LYS A 81 2.55 -10.44 -19.85
CA LYS A 81 2.04 -11.78 -19.51
C LYS A 81 0.66 -11.79 -18.85
N LEU A 82 0.33 -10.76 -18.09
CA LEU A 82 -1.01 -10.60 -17.50
C LEU A 82 -2.06 -10.30 -18.57
N ASN A 83 -1.70 -9.49 -19.57
CA ASN A 83 -2.54 -9.25 -20.75
C ASN A 83 -2.76 -10.54 -21.55
N ASP A 84 -1.71 -11.35 -21.74
CA ASP A 84 -1.79 -12.65 -22.42
C ASP A 84 -2.68 -13.67 -21.67
N LEU A 85 -2.77 -13.56 -20.34
CA LEU A 85 -3.64 -14.37 -19.49
C LEU A 85 -5.10 -13.88 -19.45
N GLY A 86 -5.45 -12.85 -20.22
CA GLY A 86 -6.79 -12.28 -20.26
C GLY A 86 -7.15 -11.46 -19.02
N GLY A 87 -6.17 -10.87 -18.34
CA GLY A 87 -6.41 -10.11 -17.10
C GLY A 87 -5.42 -8.99 -16.80
N TYR A 88 -5.79 -7.78 -17.23
CA TYR A 88 -5.93 -6.57 -16.40
C TYR A 88 -7.26 -5.94 -16.85
N ILE A 89 -8.30 -5.89 -15.99
CA ILE A 89 -9.64 -5.34 -16.35
C ILE A 89 -9.62 -3.80 -16.42
N VAL A 90 -8.49 -3.18 -16.08
CA VAL A 90 -8.35 -1.74 -16.25
C VAL A 90 -7.85 -1.50 -17.68
N ASP A 91 -8.79 -1.33 -18.60
CA ASP A 91 -8.46 -0.67 -19.87
C ASP A 91 -7.98 0.78 -19.55
N ASP A 92 -7.11 1.34 -20.39
CA ASP A 92 -6.56 2.68 -20.14
C ASP A 92 -7.66 3.74 -20.02
N GLU A 93 -8.83 3.50 -20.62
CA GLU A 93 -10.01 4.36 -20.56
C GLU A 93 -10.72 4.31 -19.18
N LEU A 94 -10.77 3.14 -18.55
CA LEU A 94 -11.25 2.88 -17.19
C LEU A 94 -10.29 3.48 -16.17
N LEU A 95 -8.98 3.37 -16.40
CA LEU A 95 -7.97 4.01 -15.55
C LEU A 95 -8.11 5.54 -15.58
N GLU A 96 -8.28 6.12 -16.77
CA GLU A 96 -8.51 7.56 -16.92
C GLU A 96 -9.81 7.99 -16.22
N LYS A 97 -10.90 7.24 -16.40
CA LYS A 97 -12.18 7.52 -15.72
C LYS A 97 -12.07 7.43 -14.20
N ASP A 98 -11.36 6.45 -13.67
CA ASP A 98 -11.15 6.29 -12.23
C ASP A 98 -10.29 7.42 -11.66
N ILE A 99 -9.26 7.85 -12.38
CA ILE A 99 -8.43 9.02 -12.01
C ILE A 99 -9.26 10.31 -12.02
N GLU A 100 -10.07 10.52 -13.06
CA GLU A 100 -10.96 11.68 -13.16
C GLU A 100 -11.98 11.71 -12.03
N ALA A 101 -12.60 10.56 -11.72
CA ALA A 101 -13.55 10.43 -10.63
C ALA A 101 -12.90 10.72 -9.26
N PHE A 102 -11.65 10.29 -9.07
CA PHE A 102 -10.90 10.57 -7.85
C PHE A 102 -10.57 12.06 -7.71
N ILE A 103 -10.10 12.71 -8.78
CA ILE A 103 -9.83 14.16 -8.80
C ILE A 103 -11.12 14.96 -8.53
N ASP A 104 -12.25 14.57 -9.12
CA ASP A 104 -13.54 15.24 -8.90
C ASP A 104 -14.03 15.07 -7.45
N PHE A 105 -13.86 13.87 -6.90
CA PHE A 105 -14.14 13.61 -5.49
C PHE A 105 -13.28 14.50 -4.57
N GLU A 106 -11.96 14.60 -4.81
CA GLU A 106 -11.09 15.48 -4.02
C GLU A 106 -11.48 16.95 -4.13
N LYS A 107 -11.84 17.43 -5.33
CA LYS A 107 -12.36 18.80 -5.53
C LYS A 107 -13.64 19.04 -4.74
N LYS A 108 -14.54 18.06 -4.73
CA LYS A 108 -15.82 18.12 -4.00
C LYS A 108 -15.61 18.04 -2.50
N LEU A 109 -14.67 17.24 -2.04
CA LEU A 109 -14.28 17.19 -0.64
C LEU A 109 -13.65 18.52 -0.20
N ALA A 110 -12.75 19.08 -1.01
CA ALA A 110 -12.13 20.38 -0.76
C ALA A 110 -13.15 21.52 -0.73
N SER A 111 -14.19 21.49 -1.57
CA SER A 111 -15.25 22.52 -1.53
C SER A 111 -16.15 22.40 -0.29
N LEU A 112 -16.44 21.18 0.16
CA LEU A 112 -17.14 20.94 1.43
C LEU A 112 -16.31 21.40 2.63
N LEU A 113 -14.98 21.19 2.59
CA LEU A 113 -14.04 21.68 3.61
C LEU A 113 -13.88 23.21 3.58
N ARG A 114 -14.00 23.86 2.40
CA ARG A 114 -14.02 25.33 2.29
C ARG A 114 -15.29 25.94 2.87
N LEU A 115 -16.44 25.30 2.71
CA LEU A 115 -17.69 25.72 3.35
C LEU A 115 -17.66 25.52 4.88
N SER A 116 -16.79 24.65 5.40
CA SER A 116 -16.56 24.53 6.85
C SER A 116 -15.50 25.49 7.39
N ASN A 117 -14.62 26.00 6.54
CA ASN A 117 -13.43 26.78 6.91
C ASN A 117 -13.39 28.17 6.24
N ASP A 118 -14.40 29.01 6.45
CA ASP A 118 -14.30 30.47 6.24
C ASP A 118 -13.27 31.16 7.17
N ASN A 119 -12.29 30.42 7.73
CA ASN A 119 -11.14 30.92 8.48
C ASN A 119 -9.95 29.96 8.30
N ASP A 120 -9.29 29.97 7.15
CA ASP A 120 -7.83 30.12 7.03
C ASP A 120 -7.35 29.80 5.62
N SER A 121 -6.55 30.71 5.08
CA SER A 121 -5.95 30.61 3.76
C SER A 121 -4.88 29.51 3.72
N MET A 122 -5.08 28.49 2.88
CA MET A 122 -3.96 27.70 2.39
C MET A 122 -4.17 27.35 0.92
N ASP A 123 -3.41 28.04 0.06
CA ASP A 123 -3.40 27.87 -1.38
C ASP A 123 -2.98 26.44 -1.74
N SER A 124 -3.94 25.58 -2.09
CA SER A 124 -3.63 24.29 -2.71
C SER A 124 -3.45 24.50 -4.20
N LYS A 125 -2.21 24.39 -4.69
CA LYS A 125 -1.90 24.47 -6.11
C LYS A 125 -2.33 23.17 -6.78
N SER A 126 -3.32 23.23 -7.68
CA SER A 126 -3.71 22.08 -8.51
C SER A 126 -2.76 21.98 -9.70
N PHE A 127 -2.20 20.80 -9.94
CA PHE A 127 -1.38 20.51 -11.11
C PHE A 127 -2.17 19.69 -12.13
N THR A 128 -1.95 19.97 -13.41
CA THR A 128 -2.37 19.11 -14.52
C THR A 128 -1.46 17.87 -14.61
N ILE A 129 -1.93 16.81 -15.28
CA ILE A 129 -1.16 15.57 -15.49
C ILE A 129 0.23 15.85 -16.09
N ASN A 130 0.32 16.79 -17.03
CA ASN A 130 1.59 17.19 -17.65
C ASN A 130 2.52 17.92 -16.68
N GLU A 131 1.98 18.74 -15.78
CA GLU A 131 2.75 19.42 -14.74
C GLU A 131 3.24 18.44 -13.67
N MET A 132 2.42 17.45 -13.30
CA MET A 132 2.85 16.34 -12.45
C MET A 132 3.97 15.53 -13.11
N HIS A 133 3.80 15.12 -14.38
CA HIS A 133 4.85 14.40 -15.11
C HIS A 133 6.16 15.19 -15.21
N SER A 134 6.09 16.52 -15.25
CA SER A 134 7.26 17.41 -15.24
C SER A 134 7.92 17.50 -13.87
N GLU A 135 7.15 17.72 -12.79
CA GLU A 135 7.69 17.81 -11.43
C GLU A 135 8.31 16.49 -10.95
N TYR A 136 7.67 15.36 -11.26
CA TYR A 136 8.12 14.05 -10.80
C TYR A 136 9.17 13.39 -11.71
N LYS A 137 9.60 14.06 -12.80
CA LYS A 137 10.51 13.51 -13.81
C LYS A 137 11.89 13.09 -13.24
N ASN A 138 12.32 13.74 -12.15
CA ASN A 138 13.62 13.52 -11.52
C ASN A 138 13.51 13.03 -10.06
N VAL A 139 12.31 12.67 -9.59
CA VAL A 139 12.17 12.07 -8.26
C VAL A 139 12.76 10.67 -8.34
N SER A 140 13.99 10.55 -7.84
CA SER A 140 14.74 9.30 -7.77
C SER A 140 13.85 8.20 -7.21
N ARG A 141 13.86 7.07 -7.92
CA ARG A 141 13.11 5.84 -7.65
C ARG A 141 13.66 5.11 -6.41
N GLN A 142 13.90 5.84 -5.33
CA GLN A 142 14.30 5.36 -4.02
C GLN A 142 13.30 5.89 -3.00
N GLN A 143 12.19 5.17 -2.89
CA GLN A 143 11.35 4.94 -1.70
C GLN A 143 9.96 4.54 -2.18
N PHE A 144 9.86 3.30 -2.63
CA PHE A 144 8.64 2.50 -2.52
C PHE A 144 9.08 1.13 -1.98
#